data_AF-A0A7S3TB97-F1
#
_entry.id   AF-A0A7S3TB97-F1
#
_cell.length_a   1.000
_cell.length_b   1.000
_cell.length_c   1.000
_cell.angle_alpha   90.00
_cell.angle_beta   90.00
_cell.angle_gamma   90.00
#
_symmetry.space_group_name_H-M   'P 1'
#
loop_
_entity.id
_entity.type
_entity.pdbx_description
1 polymer ?
#
loop_
_entity_poly.entity_id
_entity_poly.type
_entity_poly.pdbx_seq_one_letter_code
_entity_poly.pdbx_strand_id
1 'polypeptide(L)'
;GRDPAQVYSRCARPALAHHGPPAPSTDVAVVTARVGAEARPGPPETHMAMDPLPPAMPPPPVPSEAPPSPGVPSALLKSSHYRIDFLATRDSGAGEIQLQEVTFYGDDAQKLNIRACVNPGGDQPINTAGQLIQHPDMLIDGNMGDKWSKWLDSNFGAQGVSRLECTLAEPDVVRAYQFVTANDNTKRDPLDWQIYRRDQTPRPDGQGGFEAQWVMVDDRTLAPEEAPMLRFTNYPRYEIDYLWQHVLPRAPPPPPFPPALPPHPPLPPQPSLPPSPSPPQHPPPPLPPPRLPPLSPPLLPPPLPPPSPSPPLPPPSTPPPLLPPPPPAPPAPPLPPAPPPALPPPASPFFEQQSESSSTSVVIWAV
;
A
#
# COMPACT_ATOMS: atom_id res chain seq x y z
N GLY A 1 28.22 -39.81 -22.97
CA GLY A 1 27.16 -40.09 -23.95
C GLY A 1 26.26 -41.18 -23.42
N ARG A 2 24.95 -40.87 -23.32
CA ARG A 2 23.78 -41.70 -22.98
C ARG A 2 23.55 -42.09 -21.50
N ASP A 3 22.49 -41.47 -20.96
CA ASP A 3 21.64 -41.81 -19.79
C ASP A 3 20.73 -43.04 -20.15
N PRO A 4 19.93 -43.74 -19.28
CA PRO A 4 19.37 -43.30 -17.99
C PRO A 4 19.10 -44.33 -16.85
N ALA A 5 18.64 -43.79 -15.71
CA ALA A 5 17.61 -44.33 -14.78
C ALA A 5 17.98 -45.18 -13.52
N GLN A 6 17.32 -44.75 -12.42
CA GLN A 6 17.05 -45.39 -11.11
C GLN A 6 18.23 -45.48 -10.12
N VAL A 7 18.12 -45.10 -8.84
CA VAL A 7 17.12 -45.46 -7.83
C VAL A 7 17.10 -44.36 -6.75
N TYR A 8 15.92 -43.83 -6.37
CA TYR A 8 15.74 -43.27 -5.03
C TYR A 8 14.44 -43.77 -4.41
N SER A 9 14.62 -44.26 -3.19
CA SER A 9 13.69 -45.03 -2.39
C SER A 9 12.48 -44.24 -1.90
N ARG A 10 11.38 -44.98 -1.80
CA ARG A 10 10.16 -44.65 -1.07
C ARG A 10 10.48 -44.36 0.40
N CYS A 11 10.02 -43.21 0.89
CA CYS A 11 9.62 -43.05 2.29
C CYS A 11 8.17 -42.56 2.29
N ALA A 12 7.25 -43.49 2.58
CA ALA A 12 5.87 -43.18 2.89
C ALA A 12 5.81 -42.33 4.17
N ARG A 13 5.02 -41.25 4.16
CA ARG A 13 4.66 -40.49 5.35
C ARG A 13 3.17 -40.71 5.69
N PRO A 14 2.80 -40.67 6.98
CA PRO A 14 1.47 -41.08 7.43
C PRO A 14 0.44 -39.96 7.21
N ALA A 15 -0.81 -40.38 7.02
CA ALA A 15 -1.98 -39.51 6.99
C ALA A 15 -2.14 -38.78 8.33
N LEU A 16 -2.22 -37.45 8.28
CA LEU A 16 -2.53 -36.59 9.41
C LEU A 16 -4.03 -36.29 9.40
N ALA A 17 -4.70 -36.67 10.49
CA ALA A 17 -6.13 -36.46 10.71
C ALA A 17 -6.45 -34.96 10.90
N HIS A 18 -7.51 -34.50 10.24
CA HIS A 18 -8.08 -33.18 10.39
C HIS A 18 -8.79 -33.04 11.75
N HIS A 19 -8.32 -32.14 12.60
CA HIS A 19 -9.11 -31.59 13.71
C HIS A 19 -9.76 -30.27 13.24
N GLY A 20 -11.08 -30.22 13.26
CA GLY A 20 -11.85 -28.99 13.02
C GLY A 20 -11.81 -28.04 14.23
N PRO A 21 -12.01 -26.72 14.01
CA PRO A 21 -11.96 -25.73 15.08
C PRO A 21 -13.24 -25.75 15.96
N PRO A 22 -13.15 -25.39 17.26
CA PRO A 22 -14.30 -25.28 18.14
C PRO A 22 -15.08 -23.97 17.91
N ALA A 23 -16.39 -24.03 18.11
CA ALA A 23 -17.31 -22.89 18.04
C ALA A 23 -17.12 -21.92 19.23
N PRO A 24 -17.32 -20.60 19.06
CA PRO A 24 -17.23 -19.64 20.15
C PRO A 24 -18.50 -19.65 21.03
N SER A 25 -18.31 -19.90 22.32
CA SER A 25 -19.27 -19.67 23.40
C SER A 25 -19.32 -18.16 23.70
N THR A 26 -20.54 -17.61 23.72
CA THR A 26 -20.82 -16.21 24.06
C THR A 26 -21.39 -16.17 25.47
N ASP A 27 -20.62 -15.67 26.43
CA ASP A 27 -21.13 -15.20 27.71
C ASP A 27 -20.38 -13.91 28.08
N VAL A 28 -21.07 -12.78 27.93
CA VAL A 28 -20.58 -11.45 28.35
C VAL A 28 -21.36 -11.07 29.60
N ALA A 29 -20.70 -11.14 30.75
CA ALA A 29 -21.19 -10.58 32.00
C ALA A 29 -20.94 -9.06 32.02
N VAL A 30 -22.01 -8.28 32.06
CA VAL A 30 -21.97 -6.82 32.26
C VAL A 30 -21.81 -6.55 33.76
N VAL A 31 -20.65 -6.07 34.18
CA VAL A 31 -20.42 -5.53 35.54
C VAL A 31 -20.51 -4.00 35.47
N THR A 32 -21.56 -3.44 36.05
CA THR A 32 -21.75 -1.99 36.18
C THR A 32 -21.15 -1.54 37.52
N ALA A 33 -20.05 -0.78 37.49
CA ALA A 33 -19.51 -0.12 38.66
C ALA A 33 -20.09 1.31 38.77
N ARG A 34 -20.88 1.57 39.82
CA ARG A 34 -21.27 2.92 40.25
C ARG A 34 -20.24 3.41 41.27
N VAL A 35 -19.57 4.52 40.99
CA VAL A 35 -18.76 5.25 41.96
C VAL A 35 -19.54 6.50 42.37
N GLY A 36 -19.88 6.57 43.66
CA GLY A 36 -20.49 7.74 44.29
C GLY A 36 -19.43 8.78 44.63
N ALA A 37 -19.72 10.05 44.34
CA ALA A 37 -18.91 11.18 44.74
C ALA A 37 -19.48 11.77 46.04
N GLU A 38 -18.68 11.74 47.10
CA GLU A 38 -18.96 12.35 48.39
C GLU A 38 -18.30 13.74 48.44
N ALA A 39 -19.09 14.77 48.73
CA ALA A 39 -18.62 16.16 48.80
C ALA A 39 -18.01 16.46 50.18
N ARG A 40 -16.78 16.98 50.21
CA ARG A 40 -16.15 17.58 51.40
C ARG A 40 -16.25 19.12 51.34
N PRO A 41 -16.51 19.80 52.47
CA PRO A 41 -16.49 21.27 52.54
C PRO A 41 -15.06 21.81 52.64
N GLY A 42 -14.77 22.89 51.90
CA GLY A 42 -13.51 23.62 51.95
C GLY A 42 -13.43 24.65 53.10
N PRO A 43 -12.21 25.11 53.45
CA PRO A 43 -11.97 26.07 54.52
C PRO A 43 -12.24 27.54 54.10
N PRO A 44 -12.38 28.47 55.07
CA PRO A 44 -12.83 29.84 54.80
C PRO A 44 -11.75 30.72 54.18
N GLU A 45 -12.16 31.53 53.20
CA GLU A 45 -11.35 32.53 52.50
C GLU A 45 -10.94 33.68 53.42
N THR A 46 -9.67 34.06 53.33
CA THR A 46 -9.12 35.26 53.98
C THR A 46 -9.08 36.38 52.93
N HIS A 47 -9.87 37.43 53.15
CA HIS A 47 -9.91 38.61 52.28
C HIS A 47 -8.62 39.44 52.44
N MET A 48 -7.73 39.36 51.44
CA MET A 48 -6.69 40.36 51.22
C MET A 48 -7.19 41.33 50.15
N ALA A 49 -7.34 42.60 50.51
CA ALA A 49 -7.67 43.67 49.58
C ALA A 49 -6.49 43.89 48.60
N MET A 50 -6.76 43.73 47.31
CA MET A 50 -5.84 44.14 46.25
C MET A 50 -6.31 45.47 45.65
N ASP A 51 -5.38 46.40 45.50
CA ASP A 51 -5.55 47.70 44.83
C ASP A 51 -6.07 47.53 43.39
N PRO A 52 -6.91 48.46 42.90
CA PRO A 52 -7.47 48.38 41.55
C PRO A 52 -6.39 48.55 40.47
N LEU A 53 -6.30 47.55 39.59
CA LEU A 53 -5.48 47.59 38.38
C LEU A 53 -5.92 48.71 37.43
N PRO A 54 -4.98 49.34 36.70
CA PRO A 54 -5.30 50.36 35.71
C PRO A 54 -6.16 49.79 34.56
N PRO A 55 -6.97 50.63 33.89
CA PRO A 55 -7.88 50.19 32.84
C PRO A 55 -7.12 49.53 31.68
N ALA A 56 -7.54 48.31 31.33
CA ALA A 56 -6.98 47.53 30.25
C ALA A 56 -7.16 48.24 28.91
N MET A 57 -6.10 48.27 28.10
CA MET A 57 -6.17 48.74 26.72
C MET A 57 -7.15 47.88 25.90
N PRO A 58 -7.89 48.47 24.94
CA PRO A 58 -8.76 47.72 24.06
C PRO A 58 -7.94 46.71 23.22
N PRO A 59 -8.46 45.48 23.01
CA PRO A 59 -7.77 44.50 22.19
C PRO A 59 -7.63 45.01 20.74
N PRO A 60 -6.54 44.66 20.05
CA PRO A 60 -6.39 45.00 18.63
C PRO A 60 -7.54 44.40 17.82
N PRO A 61 -7.96 45.05 16.71
CA PRO A 61 -8.99 44.52 15.84
C PRO A 61 -8.57 43.13 15.32
N VAL A 62 -9.47 42.16 15.47
CA VAL A 62 -9.30 40.81 14.92
C VAL A 62 -9.04 40.95 13.42
N PRO A 63 -7.97 40.35 12.86
CA PRO A 63 -7.77 40.32 11.41
C PRO A 63 -9.01 39.75 10.74
N SER A 64 -9.61 40.51 9.82
CA SER A 64 -10.74 40.07 9.02
C SER A 64 -10.42 38.70 8.42
N GLU A 65 -11.22 37.68 8.73
CA GLU A 65 -11.11 36.34 8.14
C GLU A 65 -10.95 36.49 6.63
N ALA A 66 -9.84 35.95 6.09
CA ALA A 66 -9.67 35.85 4.66
C ALA A 66 -10.86 35.06 4.08
N PRO A 67 -11.40 35.46 2.92
CA PRO A 67 -12.48 34.71 2.28
C PRO A 67 -12.05 33.24 2.11
N PRO A 68 -12.96 32.27 2.29
CA PRO A 68 -12.63 30.85 2.11
C PRO A 68 -12.04 30.66 0.70
N SER A 69 -10.84 30.09 0.63
CA SER A 69 -10.22 29.73 -0.65
C SER A 69 -11.23 28.93 -1.49
N PRO A 70 -11.40 29.24 -2.78
CA PRO A 70 -12.28 28.46 -3.64
C PRO A 70 -11.79 27.01 -3.64
N GLY A 71 -12.58 26.12 -3.04
CA GLY A 71 -12.29 24.68 -3.03
C GLY A 71 -12.13 24.18 -4.45
N VAL A 72 -11.14 23.31 -4.67
CA VAL A 72 -10.92 22.72 -5.99
C VAL A 72 -12.17 21.93 -6.39
N PRO A 73 -12.69 22.10 -7.62
CA PRO A 73 -13.84 21.33 -8.07
C PRO A 73 -13.55 19.83 -7.94
N SER A 74 -14.39 19.09 -7.22
CA SER A 74 -14.23 17.64 -6.99
C SER A 74 -14.09 16.83 -8.29
N ALA A 75 -14.57 17.36 -9.42
CA ALA A 75 -14.39 16.76 -10.75
C ALA A 75 -12.91 16.60 -11.16
N LEU A 76 -12.02 17.48 -10.69
CA LEU A 76 -10.59 17.40 -10.97
C LEU A 76 -9.86 16.35 -10.12
N LEU A 77 -10.50 15.84 -9.06
CA LEU A 77 -9.89 14.84 -8.18
C LEU A 77 -10.15 13.41 -8.65
N LYS A 78 -11.14 13.20 -9.52
CA LYS A 78 -11.52 11.88 -10.04
C LYS A 78 -10.44 11.33 -10.96
N SER A 79 -10.14 10.04 -10.80
CA SER A 79 -9.26 9.32 -11.70
C SER A 79 -9.73 7.89 -11.88
N SER A 80 -9.44 7.31 -13.05
CA SER A 80 -9.55 5.86 -13.23
C SER A 80 -8.25 5.13 -12.90
N HIS A 81 -7.15 5.84 -12.67
CA HIS A 81 -5.83 5.23 -12.49
C HIS A 81 -5.18 5.68 -11.20
N TYR A 82 -4.87 4.70 -10.36
CA TYR A 82 -4.18 4.87 -9.10
C TYR A 82 -2.94 4.01 -9.08
N ARG A 83 -1.91 4.49 -8.40
CA ARG A 83 -0.63 3.79 -8.27
C ARG A 83 -0.23 3.76 -6.81
N ILE A 84 0.24 2.61 -6.36
CA ILE A 84 0.81 2.40 -5.03
C ILE A 84 2.26 2.03 -5.22
N ASP A 85 3.17 2.85 -4.70
CA ASP A 85 4.59 2.55 -4.66
C ASP A 85 4.93 2.11 -3.24
N PHE A 86 5.25 0.83 -3.04
CA PHE A 86 5.73 0.30 -1.77
C PHE A 86 7.24 0.51 -1.66
N LEU A 87 7.68 1.07 -0.53
CA LEU A 87 9.04 1.56 -0.31
C LEU A 87 9.79 0.74 0.75
N ALA A 88 9.06 0.14 1.71
CA ALA A 88 9.64 -0.71 2.74
C ALA A 88 8.68 -1.80 3.21
N THR A 89 9.26 -2.90 3.67
CA THR A 89 8.57 -3.99 4.37
C THR A 89 8.99 -4.03 5.84
N ARG A 90 8.27 -4.83 6.64
CA ARG A 90 8.53 -5.04 8.07
C ARG A 90 9.98 -5.38 8.39
N ASP A 91 10.62 -6.16 7.53
CA ASP A 91 12.03 -6.49 7.60
C ASP A 91 12.68 -6.12 6.28
N SER A 92 13.63 -5.18 6.30
CA SER A 92 14.36 -4.72 5.11
C SER A 92 15.17 -5.84 4.45
N GLY A 93 15.44 -6.94 5.16
CA GLY A 93 16.10 -8.13 4.62
C GLY A 93 15.15 -9.14 3.97
N ALA A 94 13.84 -8.87 3.91
CA ALA A 94 12.86 -9.81 3.36
C ALA A 94 13.07 -10.08 1.86
N GLY A 95 13.59 -9.11 1.12
CA GLY A 95 13.86 -9.22 -0.32
C GLY A 95 12.62 -9.25 -1.23
N GLU A 96 11.44 -9.38 -0.64
CA GLU A 96 10.17 -9.65 -1.32
C GLU A 96 9.04 -8.92 -0.58
N ILE A 97 7.93 -8.66 -1.26
CA ILE A 97 6.74 -8.00 -0.70
C ILE A 97 5.47 -8.75 -1.11
N GLN A 98 4.47 -8.78 -0.23
CA GLN A 98 3.22 -9.51 -0.50
C GLN A 98 2.01 -8.86 0.14
N LEU A 99 0.85 -9.08 -0.49
CA LEU A 99 -0.47 -8.75 0.05
C LEU A 99 -1.50 -9.79 -0.40
N GLN A 100 -2.56 -9.91 0.40
CA GLN A 100 -3.73 -10.71 0.06
C GLN A 100 -4.68 -9.90 -0.83
N GLU A 101 -5.01 -8.67 -0.43
CA GLU A 101 -6.05 -7.86 -1.07
C GLU A 101 -5.72 -6.37 -0.94
N VAL A 102 -6.16 -5.58 -1.92
CA VAL A 102 -6.23 -4.11 -1.87
C VAL A 102 -7.69 -3.70 -2.09
N THR A 103 -8.21 -2.84 -1.24
CA THR A 103 -9.54 -2.24 -1.42
C THR A 103 -9.43 -0.72 -1.42
N PHE A 104 -10.08 -0.07 -2.38
CA PHE A 104 -10.30 1.37 -2.40
C PHE A 104 -11.74 1.73 -2.02
N TYR A 105 -11.92 2.89 -1.42
CA TYR A 105 -13.20 3.41 -0.97
C TYR A 105 -13.44 4.83 -1.48
N GLY A 106 -14.66 5.13 -1.90
CA GLY A 106 -15.08 6.43 -2.43
C GLY A 106 -15.52 7.43 -1.35
N ASP A 107 -15.97 8.61 -1.78
CA ASP A 107 -16.52 9.68 -0.92
C ASP A 107 -17.72 9.23 -0.06
N ASP A 108 -18.47 8.25 -0.52
CA ASP A 108 -19.63 7.65 0.16
C ASP A 108 -19.24 6.47 1.09
N ALA A 109 -17.94 6.27 1.31
CA ALA A 109 -17.35 5.16 2.03
C ALA A 109 -17.66 3.77 1.44
N GLN A 110 -18.21 3.68 0.22
CA GLN A 110 -18.43 2.42 -0.47
C GLN A 110 -17.15 1.92 -1.12
N LYS A 111 -17.04 0.59 -1.25
CA LYS A 111 -15.93 -0.03 -1.99
C LYS A 111 -16.02 0.36 -3.46
N LEU A 112 -14.92 0.88 -3.99
CA LEU A 112 -14.77 1.15 -5.42
C LEU A 112 -14.42 -0.15 -6.14
N ASN A 113 -14.98 -0.32 -7.34
CA ASN A 113 -14.68 -1.47 -8.17
C ASN A 113 -13.33 -1.26 -8.88
N ILE A 114 -12.31 -2.02 -8.47
CA ILE A 114 -11.02 -2.07 -9.13
C ILE A 114 -11.12 -3.12 -10.25
N ARG A 115 -11.00 -2.67 -11.50
CA ARG A 115 -11.14 -3.54 -12.68
C ARG A 115 -9.90 -4.38 -12.93
N ALA A 116 -8.72 -3.83 -12.68
CA ALA A 116 -7.45 -4.48 -12.92
C ALA A 116 -6.37 -3.86 -12.04
N CYS A 117 -5.40 -4.66 -11.62
CA CYS A 117 -4.13 -4.17 -11.11
C CYS A 117 -3.00 -4.83 -11.90
N VAL A 118 -1.92 -4.10 -12.13
CA VAL A 118 -0.69 -4.63 -12.72
C VAL A 118 0.48 -4.26 -11.82
N ASN A 119 1.58 -5.01 -11.92
CA ASN A 119 2.82 -4.70 -11.23
C ASN A 119 3.94 -4.48 -12.26
N PRO A 120 4.13 -3.24 -12.74
CA PRO A 120 5.16 -2.95 -13.73
C PRO A 120 6.56 -3.17 -13.15
N GLY A 121 7.30 -4.10 -13.74
CA GLY A 121 8.66 -4.42 -13.33
C GLY A 121 8.78 -5.48 -12.22
N GLY A 122 7.68 -5.84 -11.54
CA GLY A 122 7.73 -6.88 -10.52
C GLY A 122 7.96 -8.29 -11.08
N ASP A 123 8.40 -9.18 -10.20
CA ASP A 123 8.71 -10.58 -10.51
C ASP A 123 7.79 -11.52 -9.73
N GLN A 124 6.82 -12.11 -10.41
CA GLN A 124 5.82 -12.98 -9.79
C GLN A 124 6.17 -14.46 -10.00
N PRO A 125 5.97 -15.32 -8.99
CA PRO A 125 6.19 -16.75 -9.12
C PRO A 125 5.41 -17.40 -10.26
N ILE A 126 6.11 -18.26 -11.00
CA ILE A 126 5.58 -19.11 -12.06
C ILE A 126 5.61 -20.57 -11.58
N ASN A 127 4.53 -21.31 -11.79
CA ASN A 127 4.49 -22.74 -11.48
C ASN A 127 5.23 -23.60 -12.53
N THR A 128 5.34 -24.90 -12.31
CA THR A 128 6.01 -25.82 -13.24
C THR A 128 5.32 -25.92 -14.61
N ALA A 129 4.07 -25.46 -14.73
CA ALA A 129 3.33 -25.40 -15.99
C ALA A 129 3.49 -24.05 -16.72
N GLY A 130 4.34 -23.15 -16.23
CA GLY A 130 4.56 -21.84 -16.86
C GLY A 130 3.48 -20.80 -16.54
N GLN A 131 2.62 -21.05 -15.55
CA GLN A 131 1.53 -20.15 -15.19
C GLN A 131 1.92 -19.27 -14.01
N LEU A 132 1.56 -17.98 -14.07
CA LEU A 132 1.64 -17.08 -12.93
C LEU A 132 0.66 -17.53 -11.85
N ILE A 133 1.12 -17.65 -10.60
CA ILE A 133 0.30 -18.18 -9.50
C ILE A 133 0.15 -17.22 -8.32
N GLN A 134 0.82 -16.07 -8.33
CA GLN A 134 0.71 -15.02 -7.30
C GLN A 134 0.78 -13.64 -7.97
N HIS A 135 -0.07 -13.44 -8.99
CA HIS A 135 -0.09 -12.24 -9.83
C HIS A 135 -0.99 -11.12 -9.25
N PRO A 136 -0.87 -9.88 -9.75
CA PRO A 136 -1.59 -8.73 -9.20
C PRO A 136 -3.13 -8.83 -9.21
N ASP A 137 -3.74 -9.64 -10.07
CA ASP A 137 -5.20 -9.81 -10.07
C ASP A 137 -5.71 -10.51 -8.80
N MET A 138 -4.84 -11.25 -8.09
CA MET A 138 -5.18 -11.84 -6.79
C MET A 138 -5.43 -10.79 -5.71
N LEU A 139 -5.03 -9.53 -5.93
CA LEU A 139 -5.30 -8.43 -4.98
C LEU A 139 -6.74 -7.93 -5.01
N ILE A 140 -7.51 -8.31 -6.03
CA ILE A 140 -8.83 -7.77 -6.34
C ILE A 140 -9.84 -8.87 -6.67
N ASP A 141 -9.52 -10.13 -6.33
CA ASP A 141 -10.40 -11.28 -6.56
C ASP A 141 -11.45 -11.46 -5.46
N GLY A 142 -11.40 -10.65 -4.40
CA GLY A 142 -12.29 -10.68 -3.25
C GLY A 142 -12.01 -11.85 -2.29
N ASN A 143 -10.91 -12.59 -2.49
CA ASN A 143 -10.54 -13.73 -1.69
C ASN A 143 -9.58 -13.32 -0.58
N MET A 144 -10.12 -13.00 0.59
CA MET A 144 -9.33 -12.51 1.71
C MET A 144 -8.76 -13.61 2.63
N GLY A 145 -8.96 -14.90 2.32
CA GLY A 145 -8.68 -16.00 3.26
C GLY A 145 -8.08 -17.27 2.68
N ASP A 146 -7.95 -17.37 1.36
CA ASP A 146 -7.29 -18.50 0.73
C ASP A 146 -5.79 -18.26 0.61
N LYS A 147 -4.99 -19.21 1.11
CA LYS A 147 -3.54 -19.18 1.03
C LYS A 147 -2.97 -19.20 -0.39
N TRP A 148 -3.78 -19.57 -1.38
CA TRP A 148 -3.39 -19.61 -2.79
C TRP A 148 -3.74 -18.34 -3.55
N SER A 149 -4.65 -17.51 -3.02
CA SER A 149 -4.86 -16.17 -3.54
C SER A 149 -3.91 -15.24 -2.79
N LYS A 150 -2.89 -14.73 -3.46
CA LYS A 150 -2.09 -13.60 -2.96
C LYS A 150 -1.28 -13.05 -4.10
N TRP A 151 -0.89 -11.80 -3.99
CA TRP A 151 0.16 -11.24 -4.80
C TRP A 151 1.50 -11.28 -4.04
N LEU A 152 2.56 -11.65 -4.76
CA LEU A 152 3.94 -11.60 -4.31
C LEU A 152 4.78 -10.95 -5.41
N ASP A 153 5.65 -10.03 -5.01
CA ASP A 153 6.73 -9.55 -5.84
C ASP A 153 8.08 -9.94 -5.23
N SER A 154 8.79 -10.77 -5.98
CA SER A 154 10.00 -11.48 -5.55
C SER A 154 11.28 -10.67 -5.79
N ASN A 155 11.21 -9.58 -6.57
CA ASN A 155 12.37 -8.77 -6.88
C ASN A 155 12.39 -7.42 -6.13
N PHE A 156 11.45 -7.21 -5.20
CA PHE A 156 11.33 -5.98 -4.41
C PHE A 156 12.66 -5.54 -3.79
N GLY A 157 13.41 -6.45 -3.15
CA GLY A 157 14.69 -6.11 -2.51
C GLY A 157 15.78 -5.72 -3.51
N ALA A 158 15.70 -6.18 -4.75
CA ALA A 158 16.63 -5.79 -5.81
C ALA A 158 16.27 -4.44 -6.44
N GLN A 159 14.98 -4.10 -6.49
CA GLN A 159 14.48 -2.85 -7.09
C GLN A 159 14.38 -1.70 -6.09
N GLY A 160 14.22 -2.00 -4.79
CA GLY A 160 13.98 -1.02 -3.72
C GLY A 160 12.58 -0.41 -3.72
N VAL A 161 11.76 -0.70 -4.74
CA VAL A 161 10.37 -0.27 -4.85
C VAL A 161 9.57 -1.37 -5.55
N SER A 162 8.36 -1.64 -5.09
CA SER A 162 7.38 -2.44 -5.83
C SER A 162 6.17 -1.58 -6.14
N ARG A 163 5.75 -1.57 -7.40
CA ARG A 163 4.71 -0.67 -7.90
C ARG A 163 3.48 -1.45 -8.30
N LEU A 164 2.33 -1.10 -7.75
CA LEU A 164 1.03 -1.51 -8.26
C LEU A 164 0.38 -0.36 -9.01
N GLU A 165 -0.08 -0.61 -10.22
CA GLU A 165 -0.95 0.31 -10.96
C GLU A 165 -2.33 -0.31 -11.10
N CYS A 166 -3.31 0.29 -10.43
CA CYS A 166 -4.68 -0.19 -10.38
C CYS A 166 -5.61 0.74 -11.17
N THR A 167 -6.50 0.13 -11.94
CA THR A 167 -7.48 0.82 -12.78
C THR A 167 -8.87 0.58 -12.22
N LEU A 168 -9.59 1.65 -11.88
CA LEU A 168 -10.99 1.60 -11.48
C LEU A 168 -11.88 1.27 -12.68
N ALA A 169 -13.00 0.60 -12.43
CA ALA A 169 -14.00 0.34 -13.46
C ALA A 169 -14.64 1.64 -13.98
N GLU A 170 -14.87 2.60 -13.08
CA GLU A 170 -15.38 3.94 -13.39
C GLU A 170 -14.48 4.99 -12.71
N PRO A 171 -14.24 6.18 -13.32
CA PRO A 171 -13.45 7.23 -12.69
C PRO A 171 -14.09 7.73 -11.40
N ASP A 172 -13.34 7.70 -10.30
CA ASP A 172 -13.81 8.22 -9.01
C ASP A 172 -12.67 8.76 -8.14
N VAL A 173 -13.03 9.38 -7.01
CA VAL A 173 -12.10 9.83 -5.97
C VAL A 173 -11.90 8.70 -4.95
N VAL A 174 -10.66 8.26 -4.75
CA VAL A 174 -10.32 7.30 -3.69
C VAL A 174 -10.11 8.08 -2.39
N ARG A 175 -11.05 8.01 -1.45
CA ARG A 175 -10.93 8.67 -0.13
C ARG A 175 -10.29 7.82 0.92
N ALA A 176 -10.36 6.50 0.79
CA ALA A 176 -9.67 5.63 1.70
C ALA A 176 -9.22 4.36 1.00
N TYR A 177 -8.31 3.64 1.64
CA TYR A 177 -7.88 2.33 1.20
C TYR A 177 -7.60 1.43 2.39
N GLN A 178 -7.50 0.14 2.09
CA GLN A 178 -7.19 -0.88 3.07
C GLN A 178 -6.45 -2.03 2.38
N PHE A 179 -5.48 -2.59 3.10
CA PHE A 179 -4.76 -3.78 2.68
C PHE A 179 -5.12 -4.97 3.57
N VAL A 180 -4.88 -6.17 3.06
CA VAL A 180 -4.99 -7.42 3.83
C VAL A 180 -3.64 -8.13 3.78
N THR A 181 -3.12 -8.54 4.94
CA THR A 181 -1.89 -9.33 5.01
C THR A 181 -2.07 -10.68 4.31
N ALA A 182 -1.08 -11.13 3.54
CA ALA A 182 -1.08 -12.46 2.90
C ALA A 182 -1.03 -13.61 3.94
N ASN A 183 -0.78 -14.83 3.49
CA ASN A 183 -0.77 -16.04 4.34
C ASN A 183 0.60 -16.42 4.94
N ASP A 184 1.70 -15.99 4.32
CA ASP A 184 3.01 -16.66 4.45
C ASP A 184 3.95 -15.98 5.47
N ASN A 185 4.76 -15.00 5.04
CA ASN A 185 5.80 -14.38 5.87
C ASN A 185 5.52 -12.92 6.29
N THR A 186 5.40 -12.66 7.59
CA THR A 186 5.15 -11.29 8.12
C THR A 186 6.27 -10.30 7.84
N LYS A 187 7.49 -10.77 7.53
CA LYS A 187 8.63 -9.92 7.16
C LYS A 187 8.42 -9.13 5.87
N ARG A 188 7.56 -9.64 4.97
CA ARG A 188 7.26 -9.10 3.65
C ARG A 188 6.06 -8.15 3.65
N ASP A 189 5.50 -7.88 4.82
CA ASP A 189 4.34 -7.01 4.98
C ASP A 189 4.77 -5.55 4.78
N PRO A 190 4.03 -4.75 3.99
CA PRO A 190 4.40 -3.34 3.75
C PRO A 190 4.35 -2.49 5.02
N LEU A 191 5.34 -1.61 5.20
CA LEU A 191 5.35 -0.58 6.24
C LEU A 191 5.42 0.84 5.69
N ASP A 192 5.95 1.02 4.48
CA ASP A 192 6.14 2.33 3.87
C ASP A 192 5.63 2.32 2.44
N TRP A 193 4.75 3.25 2.09
CA TRP A 193 4.16 3.34 0.76
C TRP A 193 3.61 4.72 0.44
N GLN A 194 3.51 5.00 -0.85
CA GLN A 194 2.93 6.22 -1.40
C GLN A 194 1.81 5.89 -2.37
N ILE A 195 0.73 6.65 -2.34
CA ILE A 195 -0.38 6.54 -3.29
C ILE A 195 -0.37 7.74 -4.22
N TYR A 196 -0.57 7.46 -5.49
CA TYR A 196 -0.68 8.45 -6.56
C TYR A 196 -1.99 8.25 -7.30
N ARG A 197 -2.55 9.35 -7.81
CA ARG A 197 -3.56 9.32 -8.86
C ARG A 197 -2.96 9.81 -10.16
N ARG A 198 -3.54 9.42 -11.28
CA ARG A 198 -3.24 10.03 -12.57
C ARG A 198 -4.14 11.24 -12.76
N ASP A 199 -3.54 12.42 -12.89
CA ASP A 199 -4.29 13.64 -13.18
C ASP A 199 -4.86 13.58 -14.61
N GLN A 200 -6.09 14.07 -14.76
CA GLN A 200 -6.75 14.27 -16.05
C GLN A 200 -6.73 15.74 -16.45
N THR A 201 -5.62 16.43 -16.22
CA THR A 201 -5.50 17.84 -16.61
C THR A 201 -5.42 17.93 -18.13
N PRO A 202 -6.36 18.64 -18.79
CA PRO A 202 -6.29 18.86 -20.24
C PRO A 202 -4.96 19.52 -20.59
N ARG A 203 -4.35 19.14 -21.71
CA ARG A 203 -3.09 19.76 -22.11
C ARG A 203 -3.27 21.27 -22.29
N PRO A 204 -2.32 22.10 -21.80
CA PRO A 204 -2.37 23.55 -21.97
C PRO A 204 -2.28 24.00 -23.43
N ASP A 205 -1.75 23.15 -24.31
CA ASP A 205 -1.50 23.43 -25.73
C ASP A 205 -2.76 23.40 -26.61
N GLY A 206 -3.91 23.03 -26.05
CA GLY A 206 -5.18 22.94 -26.79
C GLY A 206 -5.19 21.87 -27.88
N GLN A 207 -4.17 21.02 -27.98
CA GLN A 207 -4.06 19.98 -29.02
C GLN A 207 -4.94 18.76 -28.75
N GLY A 208 -5.80 18.82 -27.75
CA GLY A 208 -6.56 17.67 -27.27
C GLY A 208 -5.67 16.69 -26.50
N GLY A 209 -6.30 15.94 -25.60
CA GLY A 209 -5.61 14.98 -24.73
C GLY A 209 -5.24 15.54 -23.36
N PHE A 210 -4.75 14.64 -22.51
CA PHE A 210 -4.37 14.91 -21.13
C PHE A 210 -2.86 14.70 -20.97
N GLU A 211 -2.19 15.55 -20.19
CA GLU A 211 -0.85 15.18 -19.71
C GLU A 211 -1.01 14.18 -18.57
N ALA A 212 -0.56 12.95 -18.81
CA ALA A 212 -0.60 11.87 -17.85
C ALA A 212 0.46 12.09 -16.75
N GLN A 213 0.20 13.00 -15.82
CA GLN A 213 1.06 13.21 -14.66
C GLN A 213 0.54 12.39 -13.46
N TRP A 214 1.43 11.66 -12.80
CA TRP A 214 1.13 11.09 -11.49
C TRP A 214 1.25 12.17 -10.43
N VAL A 215 0.21 12.31 -9.61
CA VAL A 215 0.17 13.22 -8.46
C VAL A 215 0.03 12.39 -7.20
N MET A 216 0.94 12.59 -6.26
CA MET A 216 0.90 11.93 -4.96
C MET A 216 -0.29 12.45 -4.17
N VAL A 217 -1.07 11.51 -3.64
CA VAL A 217 -2.28 11.80 -2.86
C VAL A 217 -2.14 11.34 -1.41
N ASP A 218 -1.26 10.38 -1.13
CA ASP A 218 -0.96 9.92 0.23
C ASP A 218 0.50 9.45 0.34
N ASP A 219 1.08 9.59 1.53
CA ASP A 219 2.42 9.13 1.89
C ASP A 219 2.37 8.59 3.32
N ARG A 220 2.67 7.30 3.49
CA ARG A 220 2.48 6.58 4.74
C ARG A 220 3.71 5.78 5.11
N THR A 221 4.12 5.96 6.36
CA THR A 221 5.08 5.10 7.03
C THR A 221 4.49 4.64 8.35
N LEU A 222 4.54 3.34 8.61
CA LEU A 222 4.11 2.71 9.85
C LEU A 222 5.31 2.27 10.69
N ALA A 223 5.16 2.34 12.00
CA ALA A 223 5.99 1.56 12.90
C ALA A 223 5.67 0.05 12.77
N PRO A 224 6.64 -0.85 12.97
CA PRO A 224 6.40 -2.30 12.83
C PRO A 224 5.23 -2.81 13.67
N GLU A 225 5.03 -2.32 14.89
CA GLU A 225 3.94 -2.70 15.78
C GLU A 225 2.54 -2.34 15.29
N GLU A 226 2.42 -1.38 14.36
CA GLU A 226 1.13 -0.95 13.80
C GLU A 226 0.64 -1.87 12.68
N ALA A 227 1.57 -2.51 11.97
CA ALA A 227 1.21 -3.47 10.94
C ALA A 227 0.72 -4.79 11.57
N PRO A 228 -0.39 -5.39 11.09
CA PRO A 228 -0.94 -6.61 11.67
C PRO A 228 0.07 -7.77 11.69
N MET A 229 0.17 -8.44 12.83
CA MET A 229 0.97 -9.67 12.98
C MET A 229 0.22 -10.93 12.57
N LEU A 230 -1.11 -10.88 12.63
CA LEU A 230 -1.98 -11.96 12.16
C LEU A 230 -2.02 -11.98 10.63
N ARG A 231 -2.26 -13.17 10.06
CA ARG A 231 -2.38 -13.38 8.61
C ARG A 231 -3.84 -13.27 8.19
N PHE A 232 -4.09 -13.02 6.91
CA PHE A 232 -5.44 -12.74 6.39
C PHE A 232 -6.18 -11.65 7.18
N THR A 233 -5.42 -10.70 7.70
CA THR A 233 -5.91 -9.67 8.61
C THR A 233 -5.84 -8.31 7.92
N ASN A 234 -6.90 -7.54 8.10
CA ASN A 234 -6.98 -6.18 7.59
C ASN A 234 -5.96 -5.29 8.30
N TYR A 235 -5.25 -4.47 7.52
CA TYR A 235 -4.68 -3.24 8.02
C TYR A 235 -5.82 -2.30 8.48
N PRO A 236 -5.51 -1.30 9.33
CA PRO A 236 -6.41 -0.16 9.51
C PRO A 236 -6.85 0.41 8.16
N ARG A 237 -8.06 0.97 8.12
CA ARG A 237 -8.49 1.77 6.98
C ARG A 237 -7.79 3.12 7.04
N TYR A 238 -7.19 3.52 5.94
CA TYR A 238 -6.39 4.73 5.82
C TYR A 238 -7.14 5.75 4.96
N GLU A 239 -7.49 6.90 5.56
CA GLU A 239 -8.14 8.02 4.87
C GLU A 239 -7.10 8.88 4.13
N ILE A 240 -7.40 9.29 2.91
CA ILE A 240 -6.61 10.16 2.06
C ILE A 240 -7.10 11.60 2.23
N ASP A 241 -6.24 12.45 2.77
CA ASP A 241 -6.53 13.86 2.93
C ASP A 241 -6.06 14.67 1.70
N TYR A 242 -7.00 14.95 0.80
CA TYR A 242 -6.75 15.76 -0.39
C TYR A 242 -6.49 17.24 -0.10
N LEU A 243 -6.65 17.73 1.14
CA LEU A 243 -6.46 19.14 1.49
C LEU A 243 -4.98 19.57 1.43
N TRP A 244 -4.04 18.64 1.62
CA TRP A 244 -2.60 18.95 1.60
C TRP A 244 -2.05 19.30 0.22
N GLN A 245 -2.75 18.92 -0.86
CA GLN A 245 -2.32 19.22 -2.24
C GLN A 245 -2.38 20.73 -2.60
N HIS A 246 -2.97 21.57 -1.73
CA HIS A 246 -3.19 22.99 -2.02
C HIS A 246 -2.44 23.97 -1.10
N VAL A 247 -1.69 23.49 -0.11
CA VAL A 247 -1.07 24.36 0.90
C VAL A 247 0.40 24.68 0.60
N LEU A 248 1.06 23.94 -0.29
CA LEU A 248 2.41 24.29 -0.73
C LEU A 248 2.37 24.95 -2.11
N PRO A 249 2.68 26.26 -2.24
CA PRO A 249 3.00 26.79 -3.56
C PRO A 249 4.15 25.95 -4.12
N ARG A 250 3.98 25.43 -5.35
CA ARG A 250 5.09 24.83 -6.11
C ARG A 250 6.30 25.75 -5.94
N ALA A 251 7.39 25.25 -5.38
CA ALA A 251 8.63 26.01 -5.36
C ALA A 251 8.86 26.47 -6.81
N PRO A 252 9.08 27.78 -7.06
CA PRO A 252 9.36 28.24 -8.41
C PRO A 252 10.52 27.41 -8.95
N PRO A 253 10.50 27.04 -10.26
CA PRO A 253 11.60 26.31 -10.85
C PRO A 253 12.91 27.03 -10.49
N PRO A 254 13.98 26.30 -10.14
CA PRO A 254 15.25 26.93 -9.85
C PRO A 254 15.59 27.86 -11.02
N PRO A 255 16.06 29.09 -10.75
CA PRO A 255 16.41 30.01 -11.81
C PRO A 255 17.36 29.30 -12.79
N PRO A 256 17.24 29.55 -14.11
CA PRO A 256 18.17 28.97 -15.07
C PRO A 256 19.59 29.25 -14.59
N PHE A 257 20.43 28.21 -14.60
CA PHE A 257 21.84 28.35 -14.21
C PHE A 257 22.42 29.58 -14.94
N PRO A 258 23.11 30.48 -14.23
CA PRO A 258 23.78 31.58 -14.90
C PRO A 258 24.70 31.01 -15.98
N PRO A 259 24.82 31.66 -17.15
CA PRO A 259 25.72 31.21 -18.20
C PRO A 259 27.10 30.95 -17.60
N ALA A 260 27.68 29.79 -17.93
CA ALA A 260 28.97 29.38 -17.41
C ALA A 260 29.96 30.55 -17.50
N LEU A 261 30.52 30.93 -16.35
CA LEU A 261 31.57 31.95 -16.31
C LEU A 261 32.67 31.55 -17.30
N PRO A 262 33.21 32.50 -18.08
CA PRO A 262 34.30 32.21 -18.98
C PRO A 262 35.44 31.55 -18.19
N PRO A 263 36.15 30.56 -18.79
CA PRO A 263 37.21 29.85 -18.10
C PRO A 263 38.21 30.84 -17.53
N HIS A 264 38.41 30.78 -16.21
CA HIS A 264 39.38 31.62 -15.54
C HIS A 264 40.78 31.41 -16.15
N PRO A 265 41.59 32.48 -16.30
CA PRO A 265 42.98 32.32 -16.68
C PRO A 265 43.69 31.39 -15.68
N PRO A 266 44.66 30.59 -16.14
CA PRO A 266 45.37 29.66 -15.27
C PRO A 266 45.96 30.40 -14.08
N LEU A 267 45.64 29.93 -12.88
CA LEU A 267 46.20 30.46 -11.64
C LEU A 267 47.74 30.39 -11.70
N PRO A 268 48.44 31.42 -11.22
CA PRO A 268 49.89 31.36 -11.09
C PRO A 268 50.30 30.19 -10.20
N PRO A 269 51.48 29.58 -10.42
CA PRO A 269 51.93 28.43 -9.65
C PRO A 269 51.93 28.76 -8.15
N GLN A 270 51.08 28.06 -7.40
CA GLN A 270 51.05 28.19 -5.95
C GLN A 270 52.39 27.70 -5.36
N PRO A 271 52.94 28.41 -4.36
CA PRO A 271 54.09 27.93 -3.62
C PRO A 271 53.75 26.60 -2.94
N SER A 272 54.68 25.65 -3.04
CA SER A 272 54.56 24.31 -2.46
C SER A 272 54.23 24.41 -0.98
N LEU A 273 53.03 23.96 -0.58
CA LEU A 273 52.68 23.82 0.82
C LEU A 273 53.68 22.86 1.50
N PRO A 274 54.15 23.17 2.72
CA PRO A 274 54.97 22.25 3.48
C PRO A 274 54.20 20.94 3.74
N PRO A 275 54.89 19.80 3.85
CA PRO A 275 54.24 18.51 4.08
C PRO A 275 53.42 18.58 5.38
N SER A 276 52.15 18.19 5.29
CA SER A 276 51.29 18.02 6.47
C SER A 276 51.96 17.08 7.48
N PRO A 277 51.96 17.42 8.78
CA PRO A 277 52.43 16.52 9.82
C PRO A 277 51.58 15.24 9.79
N SER A 278 52.26 14.09 9.87
CA SER A 278 51.59 12.79 9.91
C SER A 278 50.58 12.74 11.06
N PRO A 279 49.39 12.18 10.84
CA PRO A 279 48.40 12.04 11.90
C PRO A 279 48.99 11.20 13.06
N PRO A 280 48.65 11.54 14.32
CA PRO A 280 49.10 10.76 15.46
C PRO A 280 48.61 9.32 15.33
N GLN A 281 49.55 8.37 15.46
CA GLN A 281 49.21 6.95 15.45
C GLN A 281 48.26 6.66 16.61
N HIS A 282 47.05 6.20 16.28
CA HIS A 282 46.11 5.71 17.27
C HIS A 282 46.75 4.57 18.07
N PRO A 283 46.61 4.54 19.41
CA PRO A 283 47.05 3.40 20.19
C PRO A 283 46.32 2.13 19.73
N PRO A 284 47.00 0.97 19.75
CA PRO A 284 46.38 -0.29 19.37
C PRO A 284 45.17 -0.58 20.28
N PRO A 285 44.10 -1.20 19.75
CA PRO A 285 42.94 -1.56 20.56
C PRO A 285 43.35 -2.51 21.70
N PRO A 286 42.71 -2.40 22.87
CA PRO A 286 43.00 -3.29 24.00
C PRO A 286 42.72 -4.75 23.62
N LEU A 287 43.60 -5.63 24.09
CA LEU A 287 43.47 -7.08 23.90
C LEU A 287 42.13 -7.58 24.45
N PRO A 288 41.47 -8.53 23.76
CA PRO A 288 40.24 -9.11 24.27
C PRO A 288 40.49 -9.82 25.61
N PRO A 289 39.53 -9.78 26.55
CA PRO A 289 39.67 -10.44 27.84
C PRO A 289 39.84 -11.96 27.67
N PRO A 290 40.54 -12.63 28.61
CA PRO A 290 40.71 -14.08 28.59
C PRO A 290 39.35 -14.78 28.62
N ARG A 291 39.17 -15.75 27.71
CA ARG A 291 37.97 -16.58 27.64
C ARG A 291 37.78 -17.30 28.99
N LEU A 292 36.62 -17.08 29.61
CA LEU A 292 36.18 -17.83 30.78
C LEU A 292 36.10 -19.33 30.43
N PRO A 293 36.42 -20.23 31.37
CA PRO A 293 36.27 -21.66 31.18
C PRO A 293 34.79 -22.01 30.92
N PRO A 294 34.50 -23.07 30.15
CA PRO A 294 33.14 -23.48 29.85
C PRO A 294 32.39 -23.81 31.15
N LEU A 295 31.25 -23.14 31.36
CA LEU A 295 30.30 -23.47 32.41
C LEU A 295 29.83 -24.92 32.21
N SER A 296 29.78 -25.68 33.30
CA SER A 296 29.28 -27.05 33.32
C SER A 296 27.89 -27.15 32.69
N PRO A 297 27.58 -28.25 31.98
CA PRO A 297 26.27 -28.42 31.36
C PRO A 297 25.18 -28.44 32.44
N PRO A 298 24.02 -27.81 32.20
CA PRO A 298 22.90 -27.86 33.13
C PRO A 298 22.43 -29.30 33.32
N LEU A 299 22.16 -29.66 34.56
CA LEU A 299 21.54 -30.93 34.94
C LEU A 299 20.23 -31.10 34.17
N LEU A 300 20.12 -32.20 33.42
CA LEU A 300 18.90 -32.55 32.68
C LEU A 300 17.72 -32.67 33.66
N PRO A 301 16.55 -32.11 33.33
CA PRO A 301 15.35 -32.31 34.14
C PRO A 301 14.95 -33.80 34.17
N PRO A 302 14.31 -34.26 35.26
CA PRO A 302 13.84 -35.63 35.36
C PRO A 302 12.83 -35.96 34.25
N PRO A 303 12.76 -37.23 33.80
CA PRO A 303 11.83 -37.64 32.76
C PRO A 303 10.38 -37.43 33.22
N LEU A 304 9.56 -36.87 32.31
CA LEU A 304 8.13 -36.68 32.53
C LEU A 304 7.42 -38.03 32.73
N PRO A 305 6.39 -38.09 33.60
CA PRO A 305 5.58 -39.29 33.75
C PRO A 305 4.86 -39.63 32.44
N PRO A 306 4.59 -40.92 32.17
CA PRO A 306 3.87 -41.35 30.98
C PRO A 306 2.47 -40.75 30.93
N PRO A 307 1.96 -40.38 29.74
CA PRO A 307 0.61 -39.84 29.59
C PRO A 307 -0.43 -40.87 30.03
N SER A 308 -1.47 -40.40 30.72
CA SER A 308 -2.61 -41.22 31.13
C SER A 308 -3.34 -41.77 29.88
N PRO A 309 -3.90 -43.00 29.95
CA PRO A 309 -4.61 -43.59 28.83
C PRO A 309 -5.83 -42.73 28.44
N SER A 310 -5.95 -42.43 27.15
CA SER A 310 -7.08 -41.70 26.60
C SER A 310 -8.40 -42.45 26.84
N PRO A 311 -9.50 -41.74 27.16
CA PRO A 311 -10.81 -42.35 27.29
C PRO A 311 -11.26 -42.97 25.94
N PRO A 312 -12.09 -44.04 25.98
CA PRO A 312 -12.59 -44.68 24.78
C PRO A 312 -13.44 -43.72 23.94
N LEU A 313 -13.24 -43.77 22.62
CA LEU A 313 -14.01 -42.98 21.66
C LEU A 313 -15.51 -43.34 21.73
N PRO A 314 -16.41 -42.36 21.61
CA PRO A 314 -17.85 -42.64 21.53
C PRO A 314 -18.18 -43.43 20.25
N PRO A 315 -19.25 -44.25 20.26
CA PRO A 315 -19.67 -45.00 19.09
C PRO A 315 -20.05 -44.06 17.94
N PRO A 316 -19.82 -44.49 16.67
CA PRO A 316 -20.15 -43.70 15.50
C PRO A 316 -21.67 -43.43 15.46
N SER A 317 -22.03 -42.15 15.31
CA SER A 317 -23.43 -41.74 15.17
C SER A 317 -24.00 -42.29 13.87
N THR A 318 -25.23 -42.81 13.94
CA THR A 318 -26.00 -43.30 12.79
C THR A 318 -26.13 -42.20 11.72
N PRO A 319 -25.90 -42.51 10.44
CA PRO A 319 -26.04 -41.54 9.37
C PRO A 319 -27.50 -41.07 9.27
N PRO A 320 -27.73 -39.76 9.00
CA PRO A 320 -29.08 -39.23 8.81
C PRO A 320 -29.75 -39.87 7.59
N PRO A 321 -31.10 -39.97 7.59
CA PRO A 321 -31.84 -40.49 6.45
C PRO A 321 -31.63 -39.61 5.21
N LEU A 322 -31.44 -40.27 4.07
CA LEU A 322 -31.30 -39.61 2.76
C LEU A 322 -32.56 -38.78 2.48
N LEU A 323 -32.36 -37.49 2.21
CA LEU A 323 -33.43 -36.60 1.77
C LEU A 323 -33.96 -37.05 0.39
N PRO A 324 -35.28 -36.94 0.14
CA PRO A 324 -35.84 -37.22 -1.17
C PRO A 324 -35.27 -36.26 -2.23
N PRO A 325 -35.17 -36.69 -3.50
CA PRO A 325 -34.69 -35.83 -4.58
C PRO A 325 -35.61 -34.62 -4.78
N PRO A 326 -35.06 -33.46 -5.18
CA PRO A 326 -35.86 -32.27 -5.46
C PRO A 326 -36.80 -32.52 -6.65
N PRO A 327 -37.96 -31.83 -6.69
CA PRO A 327 -38.87 -31.91 -7.82
C PRO A 327 -38.22 -31.36 -9.10
N PRO A 328 -38.63 -31.83 -10.29
CA PRO A 328 -38.12 -31.33 -11.57
C PRO A 328 -38.40 -29.83 -11.72
N ALA A 329 -37.41 -29.10 -12.23
CA ALA A 329 -37.53 -27.67 -12.51
C ALA A 329 -38.66 -27.41 -13.53
N PRO A 330 -39.40 -26.30 -13.40
CA PRO A 330 -40.38 -25.89 -14.40
C PRO A 330 -39.71 -25.60 -15.76
N PRO A 331 -40.42 -25.82 -16.88
CA PRO A 331 -39.89 -25.51 -18.21
C PRO A 331 -39.55 -24.02 -18.34
N ALA A 332 -38.41 -23.74 -18.96
CA ALA A 332 -37.97 -22.37 -19.22
C ALA A 332 -39.01 -21.63 -20.10
N PRO A 333 -39.25 -20.33 -19.84
CA PRO A 333 -40.11 -19.52 -20.70
C PRO A 333 -39.53 -19.41 -22.12
N PRO A 334 -40.38 -19.27 -23.16
CA PRO A 334 -39.92 -19.10 -24.53
C PRO A 334 -39.07 -17.83 -24.68
N LEU A 335 -37.97 -17.94 -25.42
CA LEU A 335 -37.10 -16.81 -25.75
C LEU A 335 -37.88 -15.74 -26.54
N PRO A 336 -37.66 -14.45 -26.27
CA PRO A 336 -38.26 -13.38 -27.06
C PRO A 336 -37.77 -13.45 -28.53
N PRO A 337 -38.59 -12.99 -29.49
CA PRO A 337 -38.21 -12.95 -30.90
C PRO A 337 -36.97 -12.07 -31.11
N ALA A 338 -36.07 -12.53 -31.97
CA ALA A 338 -34.86 -11.77 -32.32
C ALA A 338 -35.23 -10.40 -32.92
N PRO A 339 -34.51 -9.33 -32.56
CA PRO A 339 -34.73 -8.01 -33.15
C PRO A 339 -34.42 -8.03 -34.66
N PRO A 340 -35.13 -7.21 -35.46
CA PRO A 340 -34.86 -7.09 -36.88
C PRO A 340 -33.43 -6.57 -37.14
N PRO A 341 -32.80 -6.96 -38.25
CA PRO A 341 -31.47 -6.49 -38.61
C PRO A 341 -31.44 -4.97 -38.74
N ALA A 342 -30.43 -4.35 -38.13
CA ALA A 342 -30.21 -2.90 -38.20
C ALA A 342 -30.01 -2.46 -39.65
N LEU A 343 -30.68 -1.37 -40.04
CA LEU A 343 -30.49 -0.75 -41.35
C LEU A 343 -29.04 -0.25 -41.51
N PRO A 344 -28.43 -0.38 -42.70
CA PRO A 344 -27.10 0.15 -42.95
C PRO A 344 -27.10 1.68 -42.82
N PRO A 345 -26.02 2.28 -42.29
CA PRO A 345 -25.91 3.72 -42.17
C PRO A 345 -25.91 4.39 -43.56
N PRO A 346 -26.45 5.61 -43.69
CA PRO A 346 -26.40 6.37 -44.93
C PRO A 346 -24.95 6.68 -45.32
N ALA A 347 -24.63 6.55 -46.60
CA ALA A 347 -23.31 6.82 -47.15
C ALA A 347 -22.91 8.28 -46.90
N SER A 348 -21.77 8.48 -46.23
CA SER A 348 -21.17 9.79 -46.00
C SER A 348 -20.74 10.42 -47.35
N PRO A 349 -20.90 11.74 -47.52
CA PRO A 349 -20.43 12.43 -48.72
C PRO A 349 -18.90 12.43 -48.77
N PHE A 350 -18.39 12.03 -49.93
CA PHE A 350 -16.98 12.01 -50.32
C PHE A 350 -16.45 13.45 -50.35
N PHE A 351 -15.52 13.78 -49.44
CA PHE A 351 -14.81 15.06 -49.46
C PHE A 351 -13.47 14.87 -50.18
N GLU A 352 -13.38 15.42 -51.39
CA GLU A 352 -12.18 15.38 -52.22
C GLU A 352 -11.17 16.41 -51.69
N GLN A 353 -10.10 15.93 -51.05
CA GLN A 353 -9.00 16.75 -50.55
C GLN A 353 -8.07 17.09 -51.73
N GLN A 354 -8.15 18.33 -52.23
CA GLN A 354 -7.10 18.88 -53.08
C GLN A 354 -5.87 19.22 -52.22
N SER A 355 -4.74 18.60 -52.55
CA SER A 355 -3.43 18.93 -52.00
C SER A 355 -2.82 20.12 -52.74
N GLU A 356 -2.85 21.31 -52.16
CA GLU A 356 -1.99 22.42 -52.59
C GLU A 356 -0.67 22.37 -51.82
N SER A 357 0.43 22.16 -52.55
CA SER A 357 1.79 22.28 -52.05
C SER A 357 2.23 23.75 -52.07
N SER A 358 2.34 24.37 -50.90
CA SER A 358 2.92 25.71 -50.78
C SER A 358 4.44 25.60 -50.63
N SER A 359 5.16 25.84 -51.74
CA SER A 359 6.60 26.05 -51.75
C SER A 359 6.90 27.47 -51.24
N THR A 360 7.59 27.59 -50.10
CA THR A 360 7.99 28.88 -49.52
C THR A 360 9.37 29.27 -50.04
N SER A 361 9.41 30.29 -50.88
CA SER A 361 10.64 30.96 -51.32
C SER A 361 11.07 32.01 -50.29
N VAL A 362 12.27 31.85 -49.72
CA VAL A 362 12.92 32.85 -48.87
C VAL A 362 13.64 33.87 -49.75
N VAL A 363 13.24 35.14 -49.66
CA VAL A 363 13.95 36.28 -50.26
C VAL A 363 14.80 36.93 -49.16
N ILE A 364 16.12 36.89 -49.34
CA ILE A 364 17.08 37.63 -48.50
C ILE A 364 17.26 39.01 -49.13
N TRP A 365 16.93 40.08 -48.39
CA TRP A 365 17.39 41.43 -48.69
C TRP A 365 18.58 41.76 -47.79
N ALA A 366 19.69 42.14 -48.41
CA ALA A 366 20.83 42.74 -47.74
C ALA A 366 20.58 44.24 -47.55
N VAL A 367 20.95 44.76 -46.37
CA VAL A 367 21.23 46.17 -46.10
C VAL A 367 22.52 46.23 -45.28
#